data_AF-A0A1B6LM29-F1
#
_entry.id   AF-A0A1B6LM29-F1
#
_cell.length_a   1.000
_cell.length_b   1.000
_cell.length_c   1.000
_cell.angle_alpha   90.00
_cell.angle_beta   90.00
_cell.angle_gamma   90.00
#
_symmetry.space_group_name_H-M   'P 1'
#
loop_
_entity.id
_entity.type
_entity.pdbx_description
1 polymer ?
#
loop_
_entity_poly.entity_id
_entity_poly.type
_entity_poly.pdbx_seq_one_letter_code
_entity_poly.pdbx_strand_id
1 'polypeptide(L)'
;GIISQYDEIKHGVPQGSVLGAVLFLIYINDLCKGKFNGQVTSFADDTALCYVENNWREVELKMNDDLESLSWWFLKNNMVLSASKTKYLNFSLRGDPTFENKILYKCPECIYKRKECDNKCVAVTGEEFIKYLGVYLDKDLNWKKHILTIKNKMNSVLRIFYFLRNMCSDDLMRTLYFSLVHSRLEYGIECWGG
;
A
#
# COMPACT_ATOMS: atom_id res chain seq x y z
N GLY A 1 4.78 -26.56 -26.29
CA GLY A 1 5.17 -25.80 -25.10
C GLY A 1 6.27 -26.56 -24.40
N ILE A 2 7.33 -25.88 -23.96
CA ILE A 2 8.41 -26.51 -23.19
C ILE A 2 7.96 -26.53 -21.73
N ILE A 3 7.90 -27.70 -21.11
CA ILE A 3 7.62 -27.87 -19.69
C ILE A 3 8.93 -27.55 -18.95
N SER A 4 8.90 -26.63 -17.99
CA SER A 4 10.06 -26.31 -17.16
C SER A 4 10.46 -27.51 -16.29
N GLN A 5 11.74 -27.59 -15.92
CA GLN A 5 12.23 -28.61 -14.99
C GLN A 5 11.81 -28.27 -13.54
N TYR A 6 11.70 -29.31 -12.71
CA TYR A 6 11.43 -29.15 -11.28
C TYR A 6 12.67 -28.55 -10.59
N ASP A 7 12.43 -27.62 -9.66
CA ASP A 7 13.47 -27.00 -8.84
C ASP A 7 13.04 -26.97 -7.36
N GLU A 8 14.00 -26.94 -6.46
CA GLU A 8 13.78 -26.98 -5.01
C GLU A 8 13.53 -25.58 -4.45
N ILE A 9 12.39 -25.37 -3.81
CA ILE A 9 12.08 -24.11 -3.11
C ILE A 9 12.72 -24.15 -1.72
N LYS A 10 13.88 -23.50 -1.58
CA LYS A 10 14.61 -23.41 -0.30
C LYS A 10 14.04 -22.38 0.68
N HIS A 11 13.39 -21.35 0.16
CA HIS A 11 12.83 -20.25 0.96
C HIS A 11 11.51 -19.76 0.36
N GLY A 12 10.58 -19.37 1.23
CA GLY A 12 9.25 -18.89 0.84
C GLY A 12 8.17 -19.97 1.00
N VAL A 13 6.95 -19.61 0.61
CA VAL A 13 5.77 -20.48 0.66
C VAL A 13 5.18 -20.64 -0.73
N PRO A 14 4.65 -21.82 -1.09
CA PRO A 14 4.03 -22.02 -2.40
C PRO A 14 2.86 -21.05 -2.61
N GLN A 15 2.90 -20.31 -3.73
CA GLN A 15 1.82 -19.39 -4.09
C GLN A 15 0.52 -20.18 -4.33
N GLY A 16 -0.59 -19.71 -3.77
CA GLY A 16 -1.88 -20.42 -3.83
C GLY A 16 -2.09 -21.45 -2.71
N SER A 17 -1.11 -21.66 -1.83
CA SER A 17 -1.34 -22.43 -0.60
C SER A 17 -2.13 -21.61 0.42
N VAL A 18 -3.16 -22.23 1.01
CA VAL A 18 -3.95 -21.62 2.11
C VAL A 18 -3.04 -21.29 3.31
N LEU A 19 -2.10 -22.20 3.60
CA LEU A 19 -1.19 -22.04 4.73
C LEU A 19 -0.13 -20.95 4.49
N GLY A 20 0.25 -20.69 3.25
CA GLY A 20 1.27 -19.68 2.92
C GLY A 20 0.91 -18.28 3.41
N ALA A 21 -0.35 -17.87 3.23
CA ALA A 21 -0.84 -16.59 3.73
C ALA A 21 -0.78 -16.50 5.26
N VAL A 22 -1.17 -17.57 5.96
CA VAL A 22 -1.13 -17.63 7.43
C VAL A 22 0.30 -17.58 7.95
N LEU A 23 1.22 -18.34 7.33
CA LEU A 23 2.63 -18.35 7.71
C LEU A 23 3.28 -16.98 7.47
N PHE A 24 2.96 -16.33 6.35
CA PHE A 24 3.43 -14.97 6.09
C PHE A 24 2.92 -13.98 7.15
N LEU A 25 1.64 -14.07 7.53
CA LEU A 25 1.09 -13.23 8.59
C LEU A 25 1.81 -13.46 9.92
N ILE A 26 2.05 -14.72 10.31
CA ILE A 26 2.83 -15.02 11.53
C ILE A 26 4.23 -14.42 11.45
N TYR A 27 4.86 -14.48 10.28
CA TYR A 27 6.22 -13.99 10.05
C TYR A 27 6.36 -12.46 10.10
N ILE A 28 5.37 -11.73 9.60
CA ILE A 28 5.39 -10.25 9.57
C ILE A 28 4.82 -9.62 10.84
N ASN A 29 4.06 -10.34 11.65
CA ASN A 29 3.25 -9.78 12.74
C ASN A 29 4.05 -9.10 13.87
N ASP A 30 5.31 -9.47 14.08
CA ASP A 30 6.17 -8.78 15.05
C ASP A 30 6.64 -7.41 14.54
N LEU A 31 6.59 -7.13 13.24
CA LEU A 31 6.80 -5.78 12.70
C LEU A 31 5.85 -4.79 13.38
N CYS A 32 4.57 -5.12 13.50
CA CYS A 32 3.57 -4.26 14.15
C CYS A 32 3.82 -4.06 15.66
N LYS A 33 4.71 -4.85 16.27
CA LYS A 33 5.13 -4.71 17.67
C LYS A 33 6.40 -3.86 17.82
N GLY A 34 7.01 -3.45 16.70
CA GLY A 34 8.14 -2.54 16.69
C GLY A 34 7.80 -1.21 17.36
N LYS A 35 8.79 -0.62 18.03
CA LYS A 35 8.66 0.71 18.62
C LYS A 35 8.98 1.74 17.54
N PHE A 36 7.93 2.18 16.86
CA PHE A 36 8.01 3.24 15.87
C PHE A 36 7.50 4.56 16.44
N ASN A 37 7.99 5.66 15.90
CA ASN A 37 7.50 6.99 16.18
C ASN A 37 6.10 7.20 15.56
N GLY A 38 5.85 6.61 14.39
CA GLY A 38 4.55 6.60 13.73
C GLY A 38 3.64 5.46 14.20
N GLN A 39 2.32 5.65 14.07
CA GLN A 39 1.35 4.59 14.25
C GLN A 39 1.41 3.61 13.08
N VAL A 40 1.70 2.34 13.34
CA VAL A 40 1.76 1.28 12.33
C VAL A 40 0.36 0.69 12.10
N THR A 41 -0.03 0.57 10.84
CA THR A 41 -1.21 -0.19 10.40
C THR A 41 -0.80 -1.11 9.25
N SER A 42 -1.08 -2.41 9.38
CA SER A 42 -0.67 -3.42 8.41
C SER A 42 -1.84 -4.31 7.99
N PHE A 43 -1.85 -4.67 6.71
CA PHE A 43 -2.75 -5.65 6.11
C PHE A 43 -1.97 -6.51 5.13
N ALA A 44 -1.70 -7.77 5.49
CA ALA A 44 -0.77 -8.63 4.77
C ALA A 44 0.58 -7.91 4.56
N ASP A 45 1.03 -7.74 3.31
CA ASP A 45 2.28 -7.05 2.96
C ASP A 45 2.14 -5.52 2.89
N ASP A 46 0.91 -4.99 2.81
CA ASP A 46 0.64 -3.56 2.80
C ASP A 46 0.76 -3.00 4.22
N THR A 47 1.82 -2.25 4.50
CA THR A 47 2.05 -1.56 5.79
C THR A 47 2.14 -0.06 5.59
N ALA A 48 1.45 0.69 6.46
CA ALA A 48 1.48 2.15 6.53
C ALA A 48 1.96 2.60 7.92
N LEU A 49 2.78 3.65 7.95
CA LEU A 49 3.12 4.38 9.17
C LEU A 49 2.51 5.78 9.09
N CYS A 50 1.72 6.15 10.09
CA CYS A 50 1.06 7.44 10.19
C CYS A 50 1.73 8.30 11.25
N TYR A 51 2.08 9.52 10.89
CA TYR A 51 2.78 10.47 11.75
C TYR A 51 1.91 11.71 11.94
N VAL A 52 1.79 12.20 13.17
CA VAL A 52 1.03 13.40 13.50
C VAL A 52 1.89 14.29 14.38
N GLU A 53 2.26 15.45 13.87
CA GLU A 53 3.10 16.42 14.57
C GLU A 53 2.65 17.86 14.29
N ASN A 54 3.16 18.78 15.11
CA ASN A 54 2.85 20.21 14.98
C ASN A 54 3.66 20.92 13.88
N ASN A 55 4.71 20.30 13.35
CA ASN A 55 5.54 20.85 12.28
C ASN A 55 6.20 19.74 11.45
N TRP A 56 6.56 20.08 10.21
CA TRP A 56 7.10 19.12 9.24
C TRP A 56 8.51 18.62 9.55
N ARG A 57 9.31 19.39 10.29
CA ARG A 57 10.65 18.98 10.70
C ARG A 57 10.60 17.77 11.64
N GLU A 58 9.66 17.77 12.59
CA GLU A 58 9.46 16.62 13.49
C GLU A 58 8.91 15.40 12.75
N VAL A 59 8.01 15.59 11.77
CA VAL A 59 7.54 14.50 10.89
C VAL A 59 8.73 13.88 10.15
N GLU A 60 9.56 14.72 9.52
CA GLU A 60 10.73 14.28 8.76
C GLU A 60 11.74 13.49 9.62
N LEU A 61 12.05 14.00 10.82
CA LEU A 61 12.95 13.33 11.76
C LEU A 61 12.42 11.95 12.16
N LYS A 62 11.14 11.88 12.55
CA LYS A 62 10.48 10.63 12.95
C LYS A 62 10.39 9.62 11.81
N MET A 63 10.07 10.08 10.60
CA MET A 63 10.03 9.23 9.41
C MET A 63 11.39 8.63 9.10
N ASN A 64 12.47 9.42 9.16
CA ASN A 64 13.81 8.91 8.88
C ASN A 64 14.33 7.95 9.97
N ASP A 65 14.01 8.22 11.24
CA ASP A 65 14.34 7.32 12.36
C ASP A 65 13.61 5.96 12.23
N ASP A 66 12.31 6.00 11.90
CA ASP A 66 11.52 4.79 11.66
C ASP A 66 11.98 4.03 10.41
N LEU A 67 12.38 4.71 9.32
CA LEU A 67 12.95 4.06 8.13
C LEU A 67 14.27 3.33 8.42
N GLU A 68 15.10 3.89 9.29
CA GLU A 68 16.32 3.23 9.75
C GLU A 68 16.00 1.98 10.59
N SER A 69 15.03 2.10 11.50
CA SER A 69 14.51 0.98 12.31
C SER A 69 13.89 -0.12 11.44
N LEU A 70 13.13 0.24 10.41
CA LEU A 70 12.56 -0.69 9.43
C LEU A 70 13.66 -1.43 8.69
N SER A 71 14.67 -0.73 8.19
CA SER A 71 15.75 -1.37 7.44
C SER A 71 16.53 -2.38 8.30
N TRP A 72 16.74 -2.07 9.59
CA TRP A 72 17.26 -3.04 10.54
C TRP A 72 16.38 -4.27 10.72
N TRP A 73 15.07 -4.06 10.88
CA TRP A 73 14.12 -5.14 11.07
C TRP A 73 14.02 -6.05 9.84
N PHE A 74 13.93 -5.47 8.63
CA PHE A 74 13.94 -6.22 7.37
C PHE A 74 15.24 -7.02 7.19
N LEU A 75 16.40 -6.42 7.51
CA LEU A 75 17.68 -7.11 7.47
C LEU A 75 17.73 -8.30 8.43
N LYS A 76 17.26 -8.13 9.67
CA LYS A 76 17.24 -9.20 10.69
C LYS A 76 16.30 -10.34 10.32
N ASN A 77 15.20 -10.02 9.64
CA ASN A 77 14.21 -10.98 9.18
C ASN A 77 14.46 -11.45 7.74
N ASN A 78 15.66 -11.26 7.18
CA ASN A 78 16.01 -11.72 5.81
C ASN A 78 14.96 -11.34 4.75
N MET A 79 14.35 -10.18 4.90
CA MET A 79 13.34 -9.66 3.99
C MET A 79 13.84 -8.40 3.29
N VAL A 80 13.24 -8.13 2.14
CA VAL A 80 13.58 -6.98 1.32
C VAL A 80 12.36 -6.10 1.21
N LEU A 81 12.44 -4.90 1.79
CA LEU A 81 11.44 -3.87 1.57
C LEU A 81 11.46 -3.46 0.09
N SER A 82 10.29 -3.38 -0.53
CA SER A 82 10.13 -2.77 -1.86
C SER A 82 10.22 -1.25 -1.78
N ALA A 83 11.39 -0.72 -1.40
CA ALA A 83 11.57 0.71 -1.11
C ALA A 83 11.19 1.63 -2.28
N SER A 84 11.29 1.17 -3.54
CA SER A 84 10.85 1.92 -4.72
C SER A 84 9.33 2.05 -4.85
N LYS A 85 8.58 1.12 -4.25
CA LYS A 85 7.11 1.16 -4.15
C LYS A 85 6.63 1.85 -2.88
N THR A 86 7.50 2.03 -1.89
CA THR A 86 7.21 2.80 -0.68
C THR A 86 7.14 4.28 -1.04
N LYS A 87 6.04 4.91 -0.66
CA LYS A 87 5.72 6.32 -0.94
C LYS A 87 5.15 6.95 0.31
N TYR A 88 5.20 8.28 0.41
CA TYR A 88 4.49 9.01 1.45
C TYR A 88 3.47 9.98 0.85
N LEU A 89 2.40 10.24 1.61
CA LEU A 89 1.38 11.23 1.30
C LEU A 89 1.27 12.15 2.50
N ASN A 90 1.38 13.44 2.24
CA ASN A 90 1.36 14.47 3.27
C ASN A 90 -0.03 15.12 3.33
N PHE A 91 -0.57 15.26 4.53
CA PHE A 91 -1.83 15.94 4.80
C PHE A 91 -1.56 17.22 5.57
N SER A 92 -2.06 18.36 5.09
CA SER A 92 -1.94 19.63 5.81
C SER A 92 -3.05 20.61 5.44
N LEU A 93 -3.50 21.34 6.46
CA LEU A 93 -4.44 22.45 6.32
C LEU A 93 -3.74 23.80 6.18
N ARG A 94 -2.42 23.87 6.42
CA ARG A 94 -1.65 25.12 6.61
C ARG A 94 -0.63 25.39 5.51
N GLY A 95 -0.69 24.65 4.40
CA GLY A 95 0.21 24.79 3.26
C GLY A 95 1.08 23.57 3.03
N ASP A 96 1.89 23.63 1.97
CA ASP A 96 2.67 22.50 1.48
C ASP A 96 3.83 22.13 2.45
N PRO A 97 4.08 20.83 2.63
CA PRO A 97 5.20 20.33 3.40
C PRO A 97 6.54 20.73 2.79
N THR A 98 7.41 21.29 3.62
CA THR A 98 8.84 21.43 3.32
C THR A 98 9.63 20.51 4.24
N PHE A 99 10.30 19.52 3.63
CA PHE A 99 11.32 18.72 4.29
C PHE A 99 12.69 19.32 3.99
N GLU A 100 13.51 19.48 5.03
CA GLU A 100 14.87 19.99 4.94
C GLU A 100 15.80 18.93 4.35
N ASN A 101 15.60 17.67 4.71
CA ASN A 101 16.36 16.52 4.20
C ASN A 101 15.47 15.56 3.42
N LYS A 102 16.13 14.68 2.66
CA LYS A 102 15.45 13.61 1.93
C LYS A 102 14.92 12.57 2.91
N ILE A 103 13.71 12.08 2.67
CA ILE A 103 13.20 10.86 3.31
C ILE A 103 13.90 9.67 2.65
N LEU A 104 14.78 8.99 3.38
CA LEU A 104 15.72 8.04 2.78
C LEU A 104 15.65 6.66 3.44
N TYR A 105 15.35 5.63 2.64
CA TYR A 105 15.55 4.25 3.04
C TYR A 105 17.00 3.83 2.77
N LYS A 106 17.79 3.68 3.83
CA LYS A 106 19.21 3.31 3.74
C LYS A 106 19.40 1.81 3.55
N CYS A 107 20.35 1.43 2.70
CA CYS A 107 20.71 0.02 2.53
C CYS A 107 21.53 -0.50 3.72
N PRO A 108 21.60 -1.83 3.95
CA PRO A 108 22.28 -2.41 5.12
C PRO A 108 23.70 -1.89 5.34
N GLU A 109 24.53 -1.86 4.29
CA GLU A 109 25.92 -1.38 4.37
C GLU A 109 26.03 0.08 4.83
N CYS A 110 25.08 0.91 4.40
CA CYS A 110 25.02 2.33 4.69
C CYS A 110 24.60 2.60 6.13
N ILE A 111 23.69 1.79 6.66
CA ILE A 111 23.26 1.86 8.06
C ILE A 111 24.43 1.51 8.99
N TYR A 112 25.12 0.38 8.76
CA TYR A 112 26.28 0.01 9.58
C TYR A 112 27.38 1.07 9.59
N LYS A 113 27.65 1.67 8.42
CA LYS A 113 28.71 2.67 8.24
C LYS A 113 28.27 4.10 8.54
N ARG A 114 26.99 4.32 8.88
CA ARG A 114 26.37 5.65 9.04
C ARG A 114 26.69 6.61 7.91
N LYS A 115 26.58 6.12 6.68
CA LYS A 115 26.83 6.89 5.45
C LYS A 115 25.75 6.64 4.43
N GLU A 116 25.69 7.47 3.40
CA GLU A 116 24.77 7.30 2.27
C GLU A 116 25.53 6.77 1.05
N CYS A 117 24.82 6.07 0.16
CA CYS A 117 25.37 5.66 -1.13
C CYS A 117 24.33 5.85 -2.23
N ASP A 118 24.80 6.24 -3.41
CA ASP A 118 23.92 6.59 -4.54
C ASP A 118 23.25 5.37 -5.19
N ASN A 119 23.85 4.18 -5.09
CA ASN A 119 23.41 3.01 -5.88
C ASN A 119 22.38 2.12 -5.19
N LYS A 120 22.23 2.20 -3.85
CA LYS A 120 21.37 1.27 -3.08
C LYS A 120 20.44 1.94 -2.08
N CYS A 121 20.73 3.15 -1.62
CA CYS A 121 19.78 3.88 -0.77
C CYS A 121 18.67 4.42 -1.67
N VAL A 122 17.43 4.32 -1.21
CA VAL A 122 16.26 4.69 -2.00
C VAL A 122 15.58 5.88 -1.35
N ALA A 123 15.48 6.99 -2.07
CA ALA A 123 14.68 8.12 -1.65
C ALA A 123 13.20 7.73 -1.74
N VAL A 124 12.50 7.78 -0.61
CA VAL A 124 11.05 7.64 -0.56
C VAL A 124 10.47 8.95 -1.06
N THR A 125 9.61 8.90 -2.07
CA THR A 125 9.07 10.11 -2.69
C THR A 125 7.66 10.41 -2.17
N GLY A 126 7.36 11.70 -2.07
CA GLY A 126 6.01 12.19 -1.85
C GLY A 126 5.18 12.05 -3.10
N GLU A 127 3.93 11.65 -2.95
CA GLU A 127 2.94 11.59 -4.02
C GLU A 127 1.74 12.46 -3.62
N GLU A 128 1.02 13.01 -4.60
CA GLU A 128 -0.24 13.73 -4.34
C GLU A 128 -1.42 12.79 -4.10
N PHE A 129 -1.29 11.54 -4.55
CA PHE A 129 -2.29 10.50 -4.36
C PHE A 129 -1.63 9.14 -4.15
N ILE A 130 -2.17 8.34 -3.22
CA ILE A 130 -1.73 6.98 -2.97
C ILE A 130 -2.93 6.06 -2.97
N LYS A 131 -2.77 4.87 -3.57
CA LYS A 131 -3.77 3.80 -3.44
C LYS A 131 -3.39 2.94 -2.25
N TYR A 132 -4.25 2.91 -1.23
CA TYR A 132 -4.09 2.07 -0.05
C TYR A 132 -5.34 1.21 0.13
N LEU A 133 -5.15 -0.12 0.23
CA LEU A 133 -6.24 -1.09 0.39
C LEU A 133 -7.42 -0.84 -0.57
N GLY A 134 -7.13 -0.65 -1.86
CA GLY A 134 -8.17 -0.45 -2.88
C GLY A 134 -8.78 0.96 -2.98
N VAL A 135 -8.53 1.85 -2.02
CA VAL A 135 -9.03 3.23 -1.99
C VAL A 135 -7.93 4.21 -2.38
N TYR A 136 -8.26 5.22 -3.18
CA TYR A 136 -7.32 6.31 -3.49
C TYR A 136 -7.48 7.43 -2.46
N LEU A 137 -6.39 7.72 -1.75
CA LEU A 137 -6.24 8.87 -0.87
C LEU A 137 -5.54 9.98 -1.66
N ASP A 138 -6.06 11.20 -1.58
CA ASP A 138 -5.42 12.39 -2.13
C ASP A 138 -5.01 13.35 -1.01
N LYS A 139 -4.00 14.18 -1.25
CA LYS A 139 -3.43 15.10 -0.25
C LYS A 139 -4.45 16.05 0.38
N ASP A 140 -5.52 16.37 -0.36
CA ASP A 140 -6.58 17.28 0.06
C ASP A 140 -7.82 16.54 0.59
N LEU A 141 -7.79 15.19 0.64
CA LEU A 141 -8.90 14.32 1.02
C LEU A 141 -10.23 14.64 0.31
N ASN A 142 -10.17 15.03 -0.97
CA ASN A 142 -11.34 15.42 -1.76
C ASN A 142 -11.99 14.28 -2.54
N TRP A 143 -11.39 13.08 -2.53
CA TRP A 143 -11.90 11.83 -3.12
C TRP A 143 -12.16 11.87 -4.63
N LYS A 144 -11.88 12.98 -5.34
CA LYS A 144 -12.21 13.16 -6.77
C LYS A 144 -11.57 12.07 -7.62
N LYS A 145 -10.31 11.75 -7.35
CA LYS A 145 -9.56 10.71 -8.06
C LYS A 145 -10.22 9.34 -7.87
N HIS A 146 -10.55 9.01 -6.63
CA HIS A 146 -11.20 7.74 -6.27
C HIS A 146 -12.56 7.59 -6.95
N ILE A 147 -13.42 8.61 -6.82
CA ILE A 147 -14.76 8.65 -7.43
C ILE A 147 -14.66 8.52 -8.95
N LEU A 148 -13.73 9.24 -9.59
CA LEU A 148 -13.52 9.14 -11.04
C LEU A 148 -13.08 7.73 -11.45
N THR A 149 -12.18 7.10 -10.70
CA THR A 149 -11.75 5.72 -10.95
C THR A 149 -12.91 4.73 -10.81
N ILE A 150 -13.74 4.87 -9.78
CA ILE A 150 -14.94 4.05 -9.60
C ILE A 150 -15.91 4.28 -10.77
N LYS A 151 -16.23 5.54 -11.09
CA LYS A 151 -17.12 5.90 -12.21
C LYS A 151 -16.67 5.28 -13.52
N ASN A 152 -15.37 5.34 -13.83
CA ASN A 152 -14.84 4.74 -15.06
C ASN A 152 -14.97 3.23 -15.08
N LYS A 153 -14.75 2.56 -13.94
CA LYS A 153 -15.02 1.11 -13.81
C LYS A 153 -16.51 0.79 -13.96
N MET A 154 -17.39 1.61 -13.37
CA MET A 154 -18.84 1.43 -13.47
C MET A 154 -19.32 1.58 -14.92
N ASN A 155 -18.81 2.55 -15.66
CA ASN A 155 -19.14 2.72 -17.08
C ASN A 155 -18.81 1.47 -17.91
N SER A 156 -17.68 0.82 -17.63
CA SER A 156 -17.31 -0.44 -18.28
C SER A 156 -18.29 -1.57 -17.93
N VAL A 157 -18.72 -1.67 -16.67
CA VAL A 157 -19.72 -2.66 -16.23
C VAL A 157 -21.08 -2.36 -16.86
N LEU A 158 -21.55 -1.11 -16.91
CA LEU A 158 -22.82 -0.74 -17.52
C LEU A 158 -22.92 -1.13 -19.00
N ARG A 159 -21.80 -1.08 -19.74
CA ARG A 159 -21.74 -1.58 -21.12
C ARG A 159 -22.04 -3.08 -21.21
N ILE A 160 -21.54 -3.86 -20.24
CA ILE A 160 -21.84 -5.30 -20.15
C ILE A 160 -23.34 -5.51 -19.88
N PHE A 161 -23.92 -4.73 -18.96
CA PHE A 161 -25.36 -4.81 -18.65
C PHE A 161 -26.24 -4.47 -19.85
N TYR A 162 -25.85 -3.45 -20.63
CA TYR A 162 -26.56 -3.07 -21.84
C TYR A 162 -26.64 -4.23 -22.86
N PHE A 163 -25.57 -5.03 -22.97
CA PHE A 163 -25.55 -6.22 -23.82
C PHE A 163 -26.36 -7.37 -23.23
N LEU A 164 -26.18 -7.66 -21.93
CA LEU A 164 -26.81 -8.80 -21.26
C LEU A 164 -28.31 -8.65 -21.01
N ARG A 165 -28.86 -7.42 -21.00
CA ARG A 165 -30.29 -7.18 -20.70
C ARG A 165 -31.26 -7.93 -21.61
N ASN A 166 -30.85 -8.25 -22.84
CA ASN A 166 -31.68 -8.96 -23.82
C ASN A 166 -31.49 -10.49 -23.76
N MET A 167 -30.54 -10.98 -22.96
CA MET A 167 -30.15 -12.39 -22.90
C MET A 167 -30.41 -13.02 -21.53
N CYS A 168 -30.50 -12.21 -20.47
CA CYS A 168 -30.59 -12.65 -19.09
C CYS A 168 -31.96 -12.32 -18.49
N SER A 169 -32.42 -13.13 -17.53
CA SER A 169 -33.61 -12.84 -16.72
C SER A 169 -33.35 -11.68 -15.76
N ASP A 170 -34.42 -11.04 -15.28
CA ASP A 170 -34.34 -9.96 -14.30
C ASP A 170 -33.64 -10.40 -13.00
N ASP A 171 -33.87 -11.63 -12.54
CA ASP A 171 -33.20 -12.19 -11.35
C ASP A 171 -31.68 -12.30 -11.53
N LEU A 172 -31.23 -12.75 -12.71
CA LEU A 172 -29.80 -12.83 -13.02
C LEU A 172 -29.21 -11.42 -13.15
N MET A 173 -29.91 -10.50 -13.81
CA MET A 173 -29.49 -9.10 -13.93
C MET A 173 -29.34 -8.43 -12.56
N ARG A 174 -30.26 -8.71 -11.62
CA ARG A 174 -30.19 -8.23 -10.24
C ARG A 174 -28.99 -8.81 -9.50
N THR A 175 -28.74 -10.10 -9.65
CA THR A 175 -27.57 -10.78 -9.06
C THR A 175 -26.26 -10.19 -9.58
N LEU A 176 -26.17 -9.96 -10.89
CA LEU A 176 -25.04 -9.30 -11.52
C LEU A 176 -24.87 -7.87 -10.98
N TYR A 177 -25.96 -7.13 -10.79
CA TYR A 177 -25.89 -5.76 -10.27
C TYR A 177 -25.26 -5.73 -8.87
N PHE A 178 -25.75 -6.58 -7.96
CA PHE A 178 -25.22 -6.65 -6.61
C PHE A 178 -23.75 -7.09 -6.58
N SER A 179 -23.39 -8.07 -7.40
CA SER A 179 -22.02 -8.61 -7.44
C SER A 179 -21.00 -7.71 -8.15
N LEU A 180 -21.40 -6.94 -9.16
CA LEU A 180 -20.47 -6.16 -10.00
C LEU A 180 -20.54 -4.64 -9.79
N VAL A 181 -21.70 -4.10 -9.41
CA VAL A 181 -21.88 -2.66 -9.24
C VAL A 181 -21.90 -2.33 -7.76
N HIS A 182 -22.87 -2.86 -7.03
CA HIS A 182 -23.10 -2.54 -5.63
C HIS A 182 -21.88 -2.86 -4.76
N SER A 183 -21.34 -4.08 -4.85
CA SER A 183 -20.14 -4.50 -4.10
C SER A 183 -18.93 -3.56 -4.27
N ARG A 184 -18.79 -2.92 -5.44
CA ARG A 184 -17.70 -1.99 -5.73
C ARG A 184 -17.97 -0.58 -5.23
N LEU A 185 -19.24 -0.17 -5.20
CA LEU A 185 -19.68 1.11 -4.64
C LEU A 185 -19.64 1.09 -3.11
N GLU A 186 -19.96 -0.04 -2.49
CA GLU A 186 -19.93 -0.17 -1.02
C GLU A 186 -18.52 -0.33 -0.46
N TYR A 187 -17.56 -0.76 -1.29
CA TYR A 187 -16.20 -1.00 -0.84
C TYR A 187 -15.55 0.29 -0.29
N GLY A 188 -15.28 0.30 1.02
CA GLY A 188 -14.67 1.42 1.73
C GLY A 188 -15.56 2.65 1.84
N ILE A 189 -16.88 2.52 1.63
CA ILE A 189 -17.82 3.65 1.59
C ILE A 189 -17.82 4.48 2.89
N GLU A 190 -17.57 3.86 4.04
CA GLU A 190 -17.43 4.55 5.33
C GLU A 190 -16.28 5.57 5.33
N CYS A 191 -15.28 5.37 4.47
CA CYS A 191 -14.13 6.27 4.36
C CYS A 191 -14.37 7.42 3.37
N TRP A 192 -14.98 7.16 2.21
CA TRP A 192 -15.02 8.11 1.09
C TRP A 192 -16.44 8.57 0.70
N GLY A 193 -17.49 8.01 1.31
CA GLY A 193 -18.90 8.27 0.97
C GLY A 193 -19.54 9.46 1.68
N GLY A 194 -18.77 10.24 2.44
CA GLY A 194 -19.20 11.44 3.18
C GLY A 194 -19.16 12.73 2.37
#